data_AF-A0A7J4JVJ4-F1
#
_entry.id   AF-A0A7J4JVJ4-F1
#
_cell.length_a   1.000
_cell.length_b   1.000
_cell.length_c   1.000
_cell.angle_alpha   90.00
_cell.angle_beta   90.00
_cell.angle_gamma   90.00
#
_symmetry.space_group_name_H-M   'P 1'
#
loop_
_entity.id
_entity.type
_entity.pdbx_description
1 polymer ?
#
loop_
_entity_poly.entity_id
_entity_poly.type
_entity_poly.pdbx_seq_one_letter_code
_entity_poly.pdbx_strand_id
1 'polypeptide(L)'
;MLIAGIDEAGRGPCLGPMVMAVAVIEKSSEARLSEIGVADSKLLTPEQRSFQFPKIKKALSEFATVHISPEEIDSLRDRKSLNE
;
A
#
# COMPACT_ATOMS: atom_id res chain seq x y z
N MET A 1 -21.22 3.05 2.61
CA MET A 1 -20.38 2.81 3.81
C MET A 1 -18.99 2.61 3.28
N LEU A 2 -18.05 3.44 3.71
CA LEU A 2 -16.68 3.34 3.23
C LEU A 2 -15.91 2.28 4.02
N ILE A 3 -15.04 1.56 3.32
CA ILE A 3 -14.09 0.61 3.88
C ILE A 3 -12.71 1.08 3.45
N ALA A 4 -11.78 1.17 4.40
CA ALA A 4 -10.38 1.51 4.14
C ALA A 4 -9.48 0.34 4.50
N GLY A 5 -8.59 -0.02 3.58
CA GLY A 5 -7.47 -0.94 3.81
C GLY A 5 -6.15 -0.16 3.86
N ILE A 6 -5.27 -0.53 4.78
CA ILE A 6 -3.95 0.10 4.96
C ILE A 6 -2.90 -1.01 4.91
N ASP A 7 -1.80 -0.76 4.21
CA ASP A 7 -0.66 -1.67 4.14
C ASP A 7 0.65 -0.89 3.95
N GLU A 8 1.78 -1.53 4.23
CA GLU A 8 3.11 -0.97 4.06
C GLU A 8 4.04 -1.82 3.20
N ALA A 9 4.99 -1.16 2.55
CA ALA A 9 6.09 -1.80 1.84
C ALA A 9 7.43 -1.17 2.26
N GLY A 10 8.51 -1.94 2.28
CA GLY A 10 9.84 -1.42 2.60
C GLY A 10 10.20 -1.39 4.09
N ARG A 11 9.45 -2.10 4.95
CA ARG A 11 9.75 -2.18 6.40
C ARG A 11 11.03 -2.95 6.74
N GLY A 12 11.32 -4.02 6.01
CA GLY A 12 12.43 -4.96 6.29
C GLY A 12 13.78 -4.68 5.61
N PRO A 13 13.83 -4.14 4.37
CA PRO A 13 15.09 -3.83 3.70
C PRO A 13 15.96 -2.84 4.48
N CYS A 14 17.28 -2.95 4.34
CA CYS A 14 18.23 -1.99 4.93
C CYS A 14 18.40 -0.70 4.10
N LEU A 15 17.86 -0.66 2.89
CA LEU A 15 18.02 0.44 1.94
C LEU A 15 16.67 0.79 1.30
N GLY A 16 16.51 2.08 0.99
CA GLY A 16 15.32 2.60 0.34
C GLY A 16 14.22 3.03 1.33
N PRO A 17 13.19 3.72 0.83
CA PRO A 17 12.13 4.26 1.67
C PRO A 17 11.16 3.17 2.15
N MET A 18 10.44 3.48 3.23
CA MET A 18 9.20 2.78 3.57
C MET A 18 8.02 3.54 2.95
N VAL A 19 7.06 2.81 2.39
CA VAL A 19 5.86 3.38 1.77
C VAL A 19 4.64 2.84 2.50
N MET A 20 3.83 3.75 3.04
CA MET A 20 2.50 3.45 3.57
C MET A 20 1.46 3.74 2.49
N ALA A 21 0.45 2.89 2.34
CA ALA A 21 -0.65 3.11 1.42
C ALA A 21 -2.00 2.93 2.12
N VAL A 22 -2.98 3.75 1.72
CA VAL A 22 -4.39 3.55 2.07
C VAL A 22 -5.21 3.45 0.79
N ALA A 23 -6.12 2.49 0.75
CA ALA A 23 -7.07 2.29 -0.33
C ALA A 23 -8.49 2.30 0.25
N VAL A 24 -9.36 3.12 -0.31
CA VAL A 24 -10.75 3.29 0.15
C VAL A 24 -11.71 2.82 -0.92
N ILE A 25 -12.73 2.07 -0.53
CA ILE A 25 -13.83 1.66 -1.39
C ILE A 25 -15.18 1.97 -0.73
N GLU A 26 -16.22 2.09 -1.53
CA GLU A 26 -17.58 1.85 -1.05
C GLU A 26 -17.79 0.35 -0.83
N LYS A 27 -18.46 -0.03 0.25
CA LYS A 27 -18.79 -1.44 0.57
C LYS A 27 -19.49 -2.17 -0.59
N SER A 28 -20.31 -1.46 -1.36
CA SER A 28 -20.97 -2.02 -2.55
C SER A 28 -20.01 -2.44 -3.66
N SER A 29 -18.77 -1.95 -3.64
CA SER A 29 -17.73 -2.24 -4.63
C SER A 29 -16.75 -3.32 -4.18
N GLU A 30 -16.95 -3.93 -3.01
CA GLU A 30 -16.07 -4.97 -2.46
C GLU A 30 -15.91 -6.16 -3.42
N ALA A 31 -17.02 -6.69 -3.96
CA ALA A 31 -17.00 -7.81 -4.91
C ALA A 31 -16.17 -7.52 -6.18
N ARG A 32 -16.13 -6.26 -6.61
CA ARG A 32 -15.37 -5.83 -7.79
C ARG A 32 -13.86 -6.00 -7.59
N LEU A 33 -13.36 -5.84 -6.37
CA LEU A 33 -11.93 -6.08 -6.08
C LEU A 33 -11.58 -7.57 -6.26
N SER A 34 -12.45 -8.47 -5.83
CA SER A 34 -12.28 -9.91 -6.03
C SER A 34 -12.31 -10.30 -7.52
N GLU A 35 -13.23 -9.72 -8.30
CA GLU A 35 -13.34 -9.95 -9.75
C GLU A 35 -12.10 -9.49 -10.52
N ILE A 36 -11.48 -8.39 -10.09
CA ILE A 36 -10.24 -7.87 -10.67
C ILE A 36 -9.04 -8.79 -10.36
N GLY A 37 -9.18 -9.73 -9.41
CA GLY A 37 -8.12 -10.64 -9.01
C GLY A 37 -7.04 -9.94 -8.20
N VAL A 38 -7.41 -8.99 -7.34
CA VAL A 38 -6.46 -8.39 -6.39
C VAL A 38 -5.92 -9.50 -5.49
N ALA A 39 -4.61 -9.71 -5.55
CA ALA A 39 -3.90 -10.77 -4.84
C ALA A 39 -2.70 -10.18 -4.06
N ASP A 40 -2.10 -10.99 -3.19
CA ASP A 40 -0.87 -10.60 -2.49
C ASP A 40 0.22 -10.24 -3.50
N SER A 41 0.73 -9.01 -3.39
CA SER A 41 1.73 -8.44 -4.28
C SER A 41 3.05 -9.24 -4.31
N LYS A 42 3.29 -10.08 -3.28
CA LYS A 42 4.44 -10.98 -3.15
C LYS A 42 4.40 -12.16 -4.13
N LEU A 43 3.23 -12.50 -4.65
CA LEU A 43 3.06 -13.55 -5.67
C LEU A 43 3.18 -13.00 -7.10
N LEU A 44 3.34 -11.68 -7.26
CA LEU A 44 3.36 -11.00 -8.55
C LEU A 44 4.77 -10.52 -8.90
N THR A 45 5.10 -10.54 -10.20
CA THR A 45 6.29 -9.85 -10.70
C THR A 45 6.09 -8.32 -10.69
N PRO A 46 7.18 -7.52 -10.75
CA PRO A 46 7.07 -6.07 -10.87
C PRO A 46 6.20 -5.60 -12.05
N GLU A 47 6.27 -6.30 -13.19
CA GLU A 47 5.50 -6.02 -14.40
C GLU A 47 4.01 -6.31 -14.17
N GLN A 48 3.70 -7.44 -13.53
CA GLN A 48 2.32 -7.80 -13.17
C GLN A 48 1.70 -6.78 -12.23
N ARG A 49 2.43 -6.30 -11.21
CA ARG A 49 1.96 -5.25 -10.31
C ARG A 49 1.67 -3.94 -11.05
N SER A 50 2.58 -3.52 -11.93
CA SER A 50 2.45 -2.31 -12.73
C SER A 50 1.25 -2.38 -13.68
N PHE A 51 0.99 -3.55 -14.26
CA PHE A 51 -0.18 -3.81 -15.10
C PHE A 51 -1.50 -3.83 -14.30
N GLN A 52 -1.47 -4.30 -13.06
CA GLN A 52 -2.65 -4.45 -12.22
C GLN A 52 -3.09 -3.13 -11.57
N PHE A 53 -2.14 -2.28 -11.17
CA PHE A 53 -2.41 -1.05 -10.43
C PHE A 53 -3.46 -0.13 -11.08
N PRO A 54 -3.45 0.14 -12.41
CA PRO A 54 -4.49 0.96 -13.04
C PRO A 54 -5.90 0.37 -12.93
N LYS A 55 -6.05 -0.97 -12.87
CA LYS A 55 -7.34 -1.63 -12.70
C LYS A 55 -7.85 -1.45 -11.27
N ILE A 56 -6.95 -1.62 -10.30
CA ILE A 56 -7.25 -1.40 -8.87
C ILE A 56 -7.66 0.05 -8.65
N LYS A 57 -6.87 1.01 -9.13
CA LYS A 57 -7.14 2.45 -9.01
C LYS A 57 -8.52 2.85 -9.52
N LYS A 58 -9.01 2.23 -10.59
CA LYS A 58 -10.37 2.48 -11.13
C LYS A 58 -11.50 1.92 -10.27
N ALA A 59 -11.21 0.97 -9.38
CA ALA A 59 -12.17 0.38 -8.45
C ALA A 59 -12.18 1.07 -7.08
N LEU A 60 -11.17 1.89 -6.77
CA LEU A 60 -11.08 2.64 -5.53
C LEU A 60 -11.93 3.92 -5.58
N SER A 61 -12.54 4.26 -4.45
CA SER A 61 -13.18 5.55 -4.23
C SER A 61 -12.13 6.64 -3.96
N GLU A 62 -11.07 6.30 -3.23
CA GLU A 62 -9.93 7.17 -2.93
C GLU A 62 -8.70 6.31 -2.59
N PHE A 63 -7.49 6.85 -2.78
CA PHE A 63 -6.26 6.25 -2.28
C PHE A 63 -5.18 7.30 -2.04
N ALA A 64 -4.29 7.03 -1.10
CA ALA A 64 -3.13 7.88 -0.85
C ALA A 64 -1.91 7.04 -0.51
N THR A 65 -0.73 7.59 -0.76
CA THR A 65 0.55 7.01 -0.34
C THR A 65 1.35 8.03 0.45
N VAL A 66 2.08 7.54 1.45
CA VAL A 66 3.06 8.32 2.21
C VAL A 66 4.40 7.62 2.06
N HIS A 67 5.39 8.38 1.60
CA HIS A 67 6.76 7.91 1.48
C HIS A 67 7.55 8.43 2.67
N ILE A 68 8.16 7.52 3.41
CA ILE A 68 9.01 7.82 4.56
C ILE A 68 10.43 7.50 4.12
N SER A 69 11.25 8.55 3.98
CA SER A 69 12.64 8.42 3.55
C SER A 69 13.49 7.70 4.62
N PRO A 70 14.61 7.07 4.22
CA PRO A 70 15.57 6.53 5.18
C PRO A 70 16.00 7.55 6.22
N GLU A 71 16.22 8.81 5.82
CA GLU A 71 16.63 9.89 6.71
C GLU A 71 15.56 10.22 7.77
N GLU A 72 14.28 10.19 7.39
CA GLU A 72 13.17 10.34 8.32
C GLU A 72 13.07 9.15 9.28
N ILE A 73 13.25 7.92 8.78
CA ILE A 73 13.26 6.71 9.62
C ILE A 73 14.38 6.81 10.65
N ASP A 74 15.60 7.12 10.22
CA ASP A 74 16.76 7.23 11.10
C ASP A 74 16.54 8.31 12.17
N SER A 75 16.05 9.50 11.78
CA SER A 75 15.76 10.58 12.72
C SER A 75 14.68 10.22 13.75
N LEU A 76 13.69 9.40 13.39
CA LEU A 76 12.63 8.97 14.31
C LEU A 76 13.09 7.83 15.21
N ARG A 77 13.96 6.94 14.70
CA ARG A 77 14.48 5.79 15.44
C ARG A 77 15.39 6.16 16.62
N ASP A 78 15.92 7.38 16.64
CA ASP A 78 16.62 7.93 17.81
C ASP A 78 15.72 8.04 19.05
N ARG A 79 14.38 8.08 18.87
CA ARG A 79 13.41 8.36 19.95
C ARG A 79 12.29 7.32 20.06
N LYS A 80 12.03 6.55 19.00
CA LYS A 80 10.88 5.65 18.88
C LYS A 80 11.28 4.33 18.22
N SER A 81 10.54 3.27 18.51
CA SER A 81 10.61 2.04 17.71
C SER A 81 9.87 2.21 16.38
N LEU A 82 10.12 1.31 15.42
CA LEU A 82 9.44 1.32 14.11
C LEU A 82 7.93 1.05 14.21
N ASN A 83 7.43 0.61 15.37
CA ASN A 83 6.00 0.38 15.62
C ASN A 83 5.28 1.60 16.22
N GLU A 84 6.00 2.71 16.48
CA GLU A 84 5.53 3.92 17.19
C GLU A 84 5.64 5.19 16.33
#